data_AF-A0A7K3HBR9-F1
#
_entry.id   AF-A0A7K3HBR9-F1
#
_cell.length_a   1.000
_cell.length_b   1.000
_cell.length_c   1.000
_cell.angle_alpha   90.00
_cell.angle_beta   90.00
_cell.angle_gamma   90.00
#
_symmetry.space_group_name_H-M   'P 1'
#
loop_
_entity.id
_entity.type
_entity.pdbx_description
1 polymer ?
#
loop_
_entity_poly.entity_id
_entity_poly.type
_entity_poly.pdbx_seq_one_letter_code
_entity_poly.pdbx_strand_id
1 'polypeptide(L)'
;RLRTTVALGTALARGGDVQAALEILRNLCEDLPDRSAQARAAQAAGALLSAYDRASWLRVMAGLRHVAAHSPDRLDQAERALLVRYEATAGLISAKDAVERLCVLSSIPADPALAPYVLATVAAVLQWAERYEEVDRIIGEGLSAYRPVALNPALHALADTRADAAAARGRYGELLSDPAVRAVLENPRPGGPADAAALQGSVNILSQAVLALLETGRRDEAWRLADRIAPHGPRDSWEWNRFLHARGELRAADGDYSSALADFRECGRRQTDREVLSPVVTPWRSGAAECLRRLGRTAEALELAEEEY
;
A
#
# COMPACT_ATOMS: atom_id res chain seq x y z
N ARG A 1 -24.63 10.94 1.70
CA ARG A 1 -24.64 9.46 1.87
C ARG A 1 -23.31 8.84 1.43
N LEU A 2 -22.97 8.84 0.13
CA LEU A 2 -21.72 8.27 -0.40
C LEU A 2 -20.45 8.62 0.40
N ARG A 3 -20.16 9.91 0.58
CA ARG A 3 -18.95 10.37 1.30
C ARG A 3 -18.85 9.80 2.72
N THR A 4 -19.96 9.80 3.46
CA THR A 4 -20.03 9.29 4.83
C THR A 4 -19.82 7.78 4.88
N THR A 5 -20.44 7.03 3.95
CA THR A 5 -20.26 5.57 3.86
C THR A 5 -18.83 5.20 3.47
N VAL A 6 -18.22 5.90 2.52
CA VAL A 6 -16.81 5.69 2.12
C VAL A 6 -15.86 5.99 3.29
N ALA A 7 -16.13 7.07 4.03
CA ALA A 7 -15.35 7.41 5.23
C ALA A 7 -15.44 6.33 6.31
N LEU A 8 -16.66 5.85 6.59
CA LEU A 8 -16.89 4.76 7.54
C LEU A 8 -16.22 3.46 7.08
N GLY A 9 -16.34 3.11 5.80
CA GLY A 9 -15.72 1.90 5.24
C GLY A 9 -14.20 1.96 5.34
N THR A 10 -13.62 3.13 5.10
CA THR A 10 -12.19 3.36 5.26
C THR A 10 -11.75 3.17 6.71
N ALA A 11 -12.48 3.75 7.67
CA ALA A 11 -12.19 3.58 9.08
C ALA A 11 -12.30 2.10 9.53
N LEU A 12 -13.34 1.39 9.10
CA LEU A 12 -13.55 -0.03 9.40
C LEU A 12 -12.43 -0.91 8.84
N ALA A 13 -12.11 -0.77 7.55
CA ALA A 13 -11.07 -1.57 6.90
C ALA A 13 -9.70 -1.36 7.56
N ARG A 14 -9.36 -0.10 7.89
CA ARG A 14 -8.10 0.24 8.57
C ARG A 14 -8.07 -0.21 10.04
N GLY A 15 -9.25 -0.27 10.68
CA GLY A 15 -9.42 -0.89 12.00
C GLY A 15 -9.40 -2.42 11.99
N GLY A 16 -9.30 -3.05 10.82
CA GLY A 16 -9.22 -4.50 10.64
C GLY A 16 -10.54 -5.17 10.27
N ASP A 17 -11.67 -4.45 10.22
CA ASP A 17 -12.98 -4.98 9.82
C ASP A 17 -13.27 -4.72 8.34
N VAL A 18 -12.51 -5.39 7.48
CA VAL A 18 -12.64 -5.26 6.03
C VAL A 18 -13.98 -5.82 5.53
N GLN A 19 -14.51 -6.87 6.16
CA GLN A 19 -15.80 -7.44 5.75
C GLN A 19 -16.94 -6.43 5.96
N ALA A 20 -17.02 -5.80 7.14
CA ALA A 20 -18.04 -4.78 7.38
C ALA A 20 -17.86 -3.58 6.43
N ALA A 21 -16.61 -3.16 6.17
CA ALA A 21 -16.32 -2.08 5.22
C ALA A 21 -16.86 -2.37 3.81
N LEU A 22 -16.62 -3.59 3.30
CA LEU A 22 -17.09 -4.01 1.98
C LEU A 22 -18.62 -4.18 1.95
N GLU A 23 -19.21 -4.68 3.03
CA GLU A 23 -20.66 -4.86 3.14
C GLU A 23 -21.40 -3.53 3.06
N ILE A 24 -20.98 -2.51 3.82
CA ILE A 24 -21.67 -1.21 3.79
C ILE A 24 -21.54 -0.50 2.43
N LEU A 25 -20.43 -0.70 1.72
CA LEU A 25 -20.22 -0.16 0.38
C LEU A 25 -21.07 -0.89 -0.66
N ARG A 26 -21.17 -2.22 -0.54
CA ARG A 26 -22.06 -3.03 -1.39
C ARG A 26 -23.52 -2.64 -1.20
N ASN A 27 -24.00 -2.51 0.03
CA ASN A 27 -25.38 -2.10 0.32
C ASN A 27 -25.66 -0.70 -0.23
N LEU A 28 -24.68 0.21 -0.17
CA LEU A 28 -24.81 1.52 -0.82
C LEU A 28 -24.91 1.40 -2.35
N CYS A 29 -24.15 0.51 -2.99
CA CYS A 29 -24.24 0.28 -4.42
C CYS A 29 -25.61 -0.27 -4.84
N GLU A 30 -26.20 -1.18 -4.05
CA GLU A 30 -27.53 -1.75 -4.30
C GLU A 30 -28.65 -0.71 -4.24
N ASP A 31 -28.51 0.30 -3.38
CA ASP A 31 -29.45 1.41 -3.24
C ASP A 31 -29.31 2.50 -4.32
N LEU A 32 -28.22 2.49 -5.08
CA LEU A 32 -27.93 3.50 -6.10
C LEU A 32 -28.37 3.00 -7.49
N PRO A 33 -28.79 3.90 -8.40
CA PRO A 33 -29.09 3.50 -9.76
C PRO A 33 -27.89 2.79 -10.40
N ASP A 34 -28.17 1.68 -11.09
CA ASP A 34 -27.16 0.93 -11.82
C ASP A 34 -26.39 1.87 -12.77
N ARG A 35 -25.08 1.71 -12.83
CA ARG A 35 -24.15 2.56 -13.60
C ARG A 35 -24.18 4.05 -13.25
N SER A 36 -24.64 4.44 -12.07
CA SER A 36 -24.43 5.82 -11.58
C SER A 36 -22.95 6.05 -11.24
N ALA A 37 -22.47 7.29 -11.40
CA ALA A 37 -21.13 7.69 -11.01
C ALA A 37 -20.83 7.43 -9.52
N GLN A 38 -21.87 7.55 -8.67
CA GLN A 38 -21.78 7.29 -7.24
C GLN A 38 -21.61 5.80 -6.92
N ALA A 39 -22.33 4.92 -7.64
CA ALA A 39 -22.18 3.47 -7.48
C ALA A 39 -20.77 3.03 -7.90
N ARG A 40 -20.27 3.51 -9.04
CA ARG A 40 -18.89 3.24 -9.48
C ARG A 40 -17.85 3.73 -8.48
N ALA A 41 -18.02 4.93 -7.92
CA ALA A 41 -17.11 5.45 -6.89
C ALA A 41 -17.12 4.60 -5.60
N ALA A 42 -18.29 4.07 -5.20
CA ALA A 42 -18.38 3.14 -4.07
C ALA A 42 -17.74 1.78 -4.38
N GLN A 43 -17.89 1.27 -5.61
CA GLN A 43 -17.20 0.06 -6.08
C GLN A 43 -15.67 0.24 -6.10
N ALA A 44 -15.17 1.35 -6.64
CA ALA A 44 -13.75 1.68 -6.64
C ALA A 44 -13.17 1.82 -5.21
N ALA A 45 -13.93 2.42 -4.29
CA ALA A 45 -13.57 2.46 -2.87
C ALA A 45 -13.48 1.04 -2.28
N GLY A 46 -14.49 0.20 -2.52
CA GLY A 46 -14.51 -1.18 -2.05
C GLY A 46 -13.33 -1.98 -2.60
N ALA A 47 -13.00 -1.82 -3.88
CA ALA A 47 -11.88 -2.50 -4.51
C ALA A 47 -10.53 -2.11 -3.88
N LEU A 48 -10.27 -0.83 -3.60
CA LEU A 48 -9.07 -0.42 -2.87
C LEU A 48 -9.04 -0.94 -1.42
N LEU A 49 -10.16 -0.86 -0.70
CA LEU A 49 -10.25 -1.31 0.69
C LEU A 49 -10.12 -2.83 0.83
N SER A 50 -10.48 -3.59 -0.21
CA SER A 50 -10.29 -5.04 -0.22
C SER A 50 -8.83 -5.45 -0.03
N ALA A 51 -7.86 -4.58 -0.38
CA ALA A 51 -6.45 -4.83 -0.16
C ALA A 51 -6.08 -4.99 1.33
N TYR A 52 -6.90 -4.52 2.26
CA TYR A 52 -6.62 -4.68 3.70
C TYR A 52 -6.87 -6.11 4.21
N ASP A 53 -7.46 -6.99 3.40
CA ASP A 53 -7.67 -8.41 3.70
C ASP A 53 -7.30 -9.27 2.48
N ARG A 54 -6.47 -10.29 2.67
CA ARG A 54 -6.02 -11.17 1.57
C ARG A 54 -7.20 -11.82 0.85
N ALA A 55 -8.14 -12.41 1.58
CA ALA A 55 -9.22 -13.17 0.96
C ALA A 55 -10.14 -12.26 0.13
N SER A 56 -10.43 -11.07 0.64
CA SER A 56 -11.21 -10.07 -0.08
C SER A 56 -10.48 -9.54 -1.31
N TRP A 57 -9.19 -9.22 -1.20
CA TRP A 57 -8.36 -8.80 -2.32
C TRP A 57 -8.42 -9.81 -3.48
N LEU A 58 -8.13 -11.08 -3.21
CA LEU A 58 -8.12 -12.14 -4.23
C LEU A 58 -9.50 -12.34 -4.85
N ARG A 59 -10.58 -12.28 -4.06
CA ARG A 59 -11.95 -12.38 -4.60
C ARG A 59 -12.28 -11.22 -5.54
N VAL A 60 -11.93 -9.99 -5.17
CA VAL A 60 -12.19 -8.82 -6.02
C VAL A 60 -11.36 -8.92 -7.30
N MET A 61 -10.06 -9.25 -7.22
CA MET A 61 -9.20 -9.37 -8.41
C MET A 61 -9.67 -10.50 -9.34
N ALA A 62 -10.05 -11.66 -8.80
CA ALA A 62 -10.62 -12.75 -9.59
C ALA A 62 -11.91 -12.33 -10.32
N GLY A 63 -12.79 -11.60 -9.64
CA GLY A 63 -14.01 -11.05 -10.23
C GLY A 63 -13.73 -10.06 -11.36
N LEU A 64 -12.85 -9.07 -11.13
CA LEU A 64 -12.47 -8.08 -12.13
C LEU A 64 -11.80 -8.73 -13.35
N ARG A 65 -10.91 -9.70 -13.14
CA ARG A 65 -10.27 -10.47 -14.24
C ARG A 65 -11.29 -11.27 -15.04
N HIS A 66 -12.26 -11.89 -14.37
CA HIS A 66 -13.34 -12.59 -15.05
C HIS A 66 -14.16 -11.65 -15.94
N VAL A 67 -14.54 -10.47 -15.44
CA VAL A 67 -15.26 -9.45 -16.24
C VAL A 67 -14.38 -8.94 -17.38
N ALA A 68 -13.09 -8.67 -17.16
CA ALA A 68 -12.16 -8.25 -18.21
C ALA A 68 -12.09 -9.25 -19.36
N ALA A 69 -12.08 -10.55 -19.05
CA ALA A 69 -11.96 -11.61 -20.05
C ALA A 69 -13.25 -11.84 -20.86
N HIS A 70 -14.43 -11.64 -20.27
CA HIS A 70 -15.71 -12.01 -20.90
C HIS A 70 -16.57 -10.82 -21.32
N SER A 71 -16.37 -9.65 -20.72
CA SER A 71 -17.19 -8.45 -20.93
C SER A 71 -16.40 -7.18 -20.57
N PRO A 72 -15.26 -6.90 -21.23
CA PRO A 72 -14.36 -5.82 -20.85
C PRO A 72 -15.02 -4.45 -20.83
N ASP A 73 -16.02 -4.20 -21.69
CA ASP A 73 -16.78 -2.95 -21.76
C ASP A 73 -17.60 -2.64 -20.50
N ARG A 74 -17.76 -3.62 -19.59
CA ARG A 74 -18.42 -3.42 -18.30
C ARG A 74 -17.51 -2.80 -17.24
N LEU A 75 -16.19 -2.85 -17.42
CA LEU A 75 -15.25 -2.29 -16.46
C LEU A 75 -15.12 -0.78 -16.62
N ASP A 76 -15.23 -0.08 -15.51
CA ASP A 76 -14.94 1.35 -15.47
C ASP A 76 -13.44 1.66 -15.48
N GLN A 77 -13.09 2.94 -15.54
CA GLN A 77 -11.69 3.38 -15.63
C GLN A 77 -10.89 3.06 -14.37
N ALA A 78 -11.49 3.14 -13.17
CA ALA A 78 -10.81 2.84 -11.92
C ALA A 78 -10.53 1.34 -11.79
N GLU A 79 -11.50 0.49 -12.19
CA GLU A 79 -11.33 -0.96 -12.22
C GLU A 79 -10.25 -1.40 -13.22
N ARG A 80 -10.25 -0.82 -14.43
CA ARG A 80 -9.21 -1.07 -15.44
C ARG A 80 -7.83 -0.66 -14.93
N ALA A 81 -7.72 0.52 -14.31
CA ALA A 81 -6.47 0.97 -13.74
C ALA A 81 -5.98 0.01 -12.64
N LEU A 82 -6.89 -0.43 -11.76
CA LEU A 82 -6.56 -1.32 -10.66
C LEU A 82 -6.11 -2.71 -11.15
N LEU A 83 -6.71 -3.23 -12.23
CA LEU A 83 -6.25 -4.46 -12.88
C LEU A 83 -4.82 -4.32 -13.41
N VAL A 84 -4.50 -3.21 -14.08
CA VAL A 84 -3.12 -2.96 -14.56
C VAL A 84 -2.13 -2.89 -13.40
N ARG A 85 -2.51 -2.23 -12.29
CA ARG A 85 -1.69 -2.23 -11.06
C ARG A 85 -1.50 -3.63 -10.51
N TYR A 86 -2.56 -4.44 -10.44
CA TYR A 86 -2.48 -5.82 -9.97
C TYR A 86 -1.55 -6.65 -10.87
N GLU A 87 -1.69 -6.56 -12.19
CA GLU A 87 -0.83 -7.28 -13.14
C GLU A 87 0.65 -6.93 -12.94
N ALA A 88 0.97 -5.66 -12.68
CA ALA A 88 2.32 -5.23 -12.36
C ALA A 88 2.81 -5.85 -11.04
N THR A 89 2.00 -5.82 -9.98
CA THR A 89 2.38 -6.43 -8.68
C THR A 89 2.53 -7.94 -8.77
N ALA A 90 1.74 -8.61 -9.60
CA ALA A 90 1.76 -10.05 -9.81
C ALA A 90 2.91 -10.52 -10.73
N GLY A 91 3.73 -9.60 -11.24
CA GLY A 91 4.82 -9.92 -12.17
C GLY A 91 4.32 -10.36 -13.55
N LEU A 92 3.06 -10.07 -13.91
CA LEU A 92 2.49 -10.41 -15.23
C LEU A 92 2.91 -9.41 -16.32
N ILE A 93 3.22 -8.18 -15.91
CA ILE A 93 3.76 -7.11 -16.76
C ILE A 93 4.79 -6.32 -15.97
N SER A 94 5.72 -5.64 -16.66
CA SER A 94 6.64 -4.73 -15.99
C SER A 94 5.94 -3.46 -15.51
N ALA A 95 6.52 -2.76 -14.52
CA ALA A 95 6.02 -1.45 -14.11
C ALA A 95 6.02 -0.44 -15.29
N LYS A 96 6.98 -0.55 -16.20
CA LYS A 96 7.04 0.28 -17.41
C LYS A 96 5.86 0.01 -18.36
N ASP A 97 5.57 -1.25 -18.65
CA ASP A 97 4.42 -1.62 -19.50
C ASP A 97 3.10 -1.20 -18.84
N ALA A 98 3.01 -1.31 -17.51
CA ALA A 98 1.86 -0.84 -16.75
C ALA A 98 1.66 0.67 -16.90
N VAL A 99 2.74 1.47 -16.85
CA VAL A 99 2.65 2.92 -17.13
C VAL A 99 2.15 3.18 -18.55
N GLU A 100 2.65 2.46 -19.56
CA GLU A 100 2.20 2.64 -20.95
C GLU A 100 0.70 2.37 -21.10
N ARG A 101 0.19 1.28 -20.49
CA ARG A 101 -1.25 0.97 -20.44
C ARG A 101 -2.07 2.05 -19.73
N LEU A 102 -1.56 2.58 -18.63
CA LEU A 102 -2.24 3.64 -17.86
C LEU A 102 -2.22 4.99 -18.58
N CYS A 103 -1.19 5.31 -19.36
CA CYS A 103 -1.16 6.49 -20.21
C CYS A 103 -2.27 6.44 -21.27
N VAL A 104 -2.45 5.29 -21.92
CA VAL A 104 -3.57 5.08 -22.85
C VAL A 104 -4.91 5.26 -22.14
N LEU A 105 -5.07 4.68 -20.95
CA LEU A 105 -6.29 4.82 -20.15
C LEU A 105 -6.56 6.27 -19.72
N SER A 106 -5.52 7.04 -19.45
CA SER A 106 -5.61 8.45 -19.01
C SER A 106 -5.96 9.41 -20.15
N SER A 107 -5.83 8.99 -21.42
CA SER A 107 -6.32 9.76 -22.58
C SER A 107 -7.85 9.82 -22.64
N ILE A 108 -8.53 8.93 -21.91
CA ILE A 108 -9.98 8.92 -21.76
C ILE A 108 -10.33 9.84 -20.58
N PRO A 109 -11.17 10.87 -20.78
CA PRO A 109 -11.60 11.75 -19.69
C PRO A 109 -12.24 10.95 -18.56
N ALA A 110 -11.69 11.08 -17.36
CA ALA A 110 -12.21 10.40 -16.19
C ALA A 110 -13.52 11.03 -15.72
N ASP A 111 -14.47 10.19 -15.28
CA ASP A 111 -15.59 10.63 -14.45
C ASP A 111 -14.99 11.32 -13.21
N PRO A 112 -15.35 12.59 -12.89
CA PRO A 112 -14.81 13.29 -11.73
C PRO A 112 -14.98 12.52 -10.41
N ALA A 113 -16.00 11.66 -10.31
CA ALA A 113 -16.20 10.80 -9.14
C ALA A 113 -15.15 9.68 -9.02
N LEU A 114 -14.54 9.27 -10.14
CA LEU A 114 -13.55 8.20 -10.23
C LEU A 114 -12.10 8.70 -10.25
N ALA A 115 -11.90 9.97 -10.62
CA ALA A 115 -10.58 10.57 -10.78
C ALA A 115 -9.64 10.31 -9.58
N PRO A 116 -10.05 10.44 -8.30
CA PRO A 116 -9.15 10.13 -7.18
C PRO A 116 -8.60 8.70 -7.20
N TYR A 117 -9.44 7.71 -7.52
CA TYR A 117 -9.07 6.29 -7.52
C TYR A 117 -8.13 5.93 -8.67
N VAL A 118 -8.37 6.52 -9.84
CA VAL A 118 -7.48 6.40 -11.00
C VAL A 118 -6.13 7.04 -10.66
N LEU A 119 -6.11 8.27 -10.16
CA LEU A 119 -4.88 8.99 -9.81
C LEU A 119 -4.06 8.24 -8.75
N ALA A 120 -4.69 7.72 -7.70
CA ALA A 120 -4.02 6.91 -6.69
C ALA A 120 -3.35 5.66 -7.28
N THR A 121 -4.03 5.01 -8.22
CA THR A 121 -3.51 3.82 -8.89
C THR A 121 -2.35 4.15 -9.82
N VAL A 122 -2.49 5.22 -10.61
CA VAL A 122 -1.45 5.72 -11.52
C VAL A 122 -0.20 6.16 -10.75
N ALA A 123 -0.36 6.90 -9.65
CA ALA A 123 0.76 7.33 -8.83
C ALA A 123 1.58 6.15 -8.30
N ALA A 124 0.92 5.09 -7.81
CA ALA A 124 1.61 3.89 -7.31
C ALA A 124 2.44 3.20 -8.41
N VAL A 125 1.88 3.04 -9.61
CA VAL A 125 2.59 2.41 -10.74
C VAL A 125 3.73 3.28 -11.27
N LEU A 126 3.54 4.61 -11.32
CA LEU A 126 4.61 5.54 -11.66
C LEU A 126 5.76 5.51 -10.64
N GLN A 127 5.44 5.33 -9.35
CA GLN A 127 6.44 5.18 -8.29
C GLN A 127 7.29 3.93 -8.52
N TRP A 128 6.67 2.78 -8.85
CA TRP A 128 7.40 1.55 -9.17
C TRP A 128 8.22 1.64 -10.46
N ALA A 129 7.80 2.48 -11.41
CA ALA A 129 8.54 2.77 -12.63
C ALA A 129 9.56 3.92 -12.46
N GLU A 130 9.81 4.37 -11.23
CA GLU A 130 10.75 5.45 -10.88
C GLU A 130 10.47 6.80 -11.57
N ARG A 131 9.22 7.05 -12.01
CA ARG A 131 8.80 8.31 -12.64
C ARG A 131 8.40 9.36 -11.60
N TYR A 132 9.33 9.69 -10.71
CA TYR A 132 9.05 10.42 -9.47
C TYR A 132 8.58 11.87 -9.67
N GLU A 133 9.01 12.56 -10.73
CA GLU A 133 8.55 13.91 -11.05
C GLU A 133 7.04 13.93 -11.38
N GLU A 134 6.55 12.86 -12.01
CA GLU A 134 5.12 12.70 -12.30
C GLU A 134 4.34 12.32 -11.06
N VAL A 135 4.92 11.50 -10.19
CA VAL A 135 4.36 11.18 -8.88
C VAL A 135 4.16 12.48 -8.07
N ASP A 136 5.19 13.32 -7.97
CA ASP A 136 5.12 14.59 -7.21
C ASP A 136 4.03 15.52 -7.77
N ARG A 137 3.88 15.60 -9.10
CA ARG A 137 2.82 16.39 -9.74
C ARG A 137 1.43 15.85 -9.41
N ILE A 138 1.19 14.55 -9.61
CA ILE A 138 -0.11 13.91 -9.35
C ILE A 138 -0.51 14.04 -7.87
N ILE A 139 0.45 13.84 -6.96
CA ILE A 139 0.21 13.97 -5.53
C ILE A 139 -0.07 15.44 -5.15
N GLY A 140 0.69 16.39 -5.70
CA GLY A 140 0.48 17.81 -5.47
C GLY A 140 -0.89 18.30 -5.94
N GLU A 141 -1.30 17.92 -7.14
CA GLU A 141 -2.60 18.26 -7.73
C GLU A 141 -3.75 17.51 -7.02
N GLY A 142 -3.60 16.20 -6.82
CA GLY A 142 -4.62 15.34 -6.21
C GLY A 142 -4.89 15.66 -4.75
N LEU A 143 -3.85 15.84 -3.92
CA LEU A 143 -4.06 16.18 -2.51
C LEU A 143 -4.64 17.59 -2.33
N SER A 144 -4.37 18.52 -3.25
CA SER A 144 -4.89 19.90 -3.20
C SER A 144 -6.34 19.99 -3.69
N ALA A 145 -6.70 19.25 -4.74
CA ALA A 145 -8.03 19.28 -5.35
C ALA A 145 -9.14 18.63 -4.48
N TYR A 146 -8.78 17.74 -3.55
CA TYR A 146 -9.75 16.91 -2.81
C TYR A 146 -9.71 17.12 -1.27
N ARG A 147 -9.22 18.27 -0.77
CA ARG A 147 -9.22 18.60 0.69
C ARG A 147 -10.56 19.16 1.21
N PRO A 148 -10.98 18.84 2.45
CA PRO A 148 -10.58 17.71 3.28
C PRO A 148 -11.59 16.57 3.17
N VAL A 149 -11.21 15.44 2.57
CA VAL A 149 -11.92 14.17 2.77
C VAL A 149 -10.99 13.24 3.53
N ALA A 150 -10.86 13.50 4.84
CA ALA A 150 -9.87 12.87 5.74
C ALA A 150 -9.97 11.33 5.87
N LEU A 151 -10.92 10.70 5.18
CA LEU A 151 -11.18 9.26 5.18
C LEU A 151 -11.55 8.75 3.77
N ASN A 152 -10.97 9.33 2.71
CA ASN A 152 -11.11 8.79 1.35
C ASN A 152 -9.96 7.79 1.07
N PRO A 153 -10.25 6.53 0.71
CA PRO A 153 -9.22 5.51 0.56
C PRO A 153 -8.23 5.82 -0.57
N ALA A 154 -8.66 6.55 -1.61
CA ALA A 154 -7.76 7.00 -2.67
C ALA A 154 -6.75 8.05 -2.17
N LEU A 155 -7.16 8.95 -1.27
CA LEU A 155 -6.26 9.95 -0.69
C LEU A 155 -5.25 9.30 0.27
N HIS A 156 -5.67 8.26 1.01
CA HIS A 156 -4.73 7.45 1.79
C HIS A 156 -3.72 6.75 0.90
N ALA A 157 -4.16 6.11 -0.19
CA ALA A 157 -3.26 5.47 -1.14
C ALA A 157 -2.25 6.48 -1.76
N LEU A 158 -2.67 7.71 -2.07
CA LEU A 158 -1.76 8.77 -2.51
C LEU A 158 -0.74 9.16 -1.43
N ALA A 159 -1.16 9.23 -0.16
CA ALA A 159 -0.24 9.51 0.95
C ALA A 159 0.77 8.36 1.15
N ASP A 160 0.33 7.10 1.02
CA ASP A 160 1.21 5.94 1.05
C ASP A 160 2.24 5.97 -0.10
N THR A 161 1.78 6.27 -1.32
CA THR A 161 2.69 6.44 -2.48
C THR A 161 3.67 7.59 -2.27
N ARG A 162 3.24 8.70 -1.64
CA ARG A 162 4.15 9.80 -1.29
C ARG A 162 5.27 9.33 -0.37
N ALA A 163 4.92 8.59 0.67
CA ALA A 163 5.89 8.08 1.64
C ALA A 163 6.87 7.10 0.97
N ASP A 164 6.36 6.18 0.15
CA ASP A 164 7.18 5.24 -0.63
C ASP A 164 8.14 5.96 -1.58
N ALA A 165 7.65 6.95 -2.33
CA ALA A 165 8.47 7.75 -3.24
C ALA A 165 9.50 8.64 -2.53
N ALA A 166 9.18 9.13 -1.33
CA ALA A 166 10.12 9.90 -0.51
C ALA A 166 11.24 8.99 0.01
N ALA A 167 10.90 7.80 0.52
CA ALA A 167 11.86 6.82 0.99
C ALA A 167 12.80 6.36 -0.14
N ALA A 168 12.25 6.00 -1.30
CA ALA A 168 13.04 5.55 -2.46
C ALA A 168 14.04 6.62 -2.97
N ARG A 169 13.77 7.91 -2.74
CA ARG A 169 14.64 9.03 -3.13
C ARG A 169 15.54 9.54 -2.00
N GLY A 170 15.57 8.86 -0.86
CA GLY A 170 16.33 9.31 0.31
C GLY A 170 15.85 10.64 0.91
N ARG A 171 14.60 11.06 0.63
CA ARG A 171 13.99 12.28 1.19
C ARG A 171 13.50 12.05 2.63
N TYR A 172 14.37 11.52 3.48
CA TYR A 172 14.05 11.12 4.85
C TYR A 172 13.58 12.29 5.71
N GLY A 173 14.12 13.49 5.52
CA GLY A 173 13.68 14.69 6.24
C GLY A 173 12.22 15.06 5.95
N GLU A 174 11.75 14.86 4.71
CA GLU A 174 10.34 15.08 4.35
C GLU A 174 9.45 14.07 5.08
N LEU A 175 9.82 12.79 5.05
CA LEU A 175 9.06 11.72 5.66
C LEU A 175 8.98 11.86 7.20
N LEU A 176 10.09 12.18 7.85
CA LEU A 176 10.14 12.37 9.30
C LEU A 176 9.44 13.65 9.77
N SER A 177 9.17 14.58 8.84
CA SER A 177 8.36 15.78 9.11
C SER A 177 6.87 15.55 8.90
N ASP A 178 6.45 14.37 8.41
CA ASP A 178 5.04 14.04 8.21
C ASP A 178 4.27 14.16 9.55
N PRO A 179 3.10 14.83 9.57
CA PRO A 179 2.34 15.04 10.80
C PRO A 179 1.98 13.75 11.54
N ALA A 180 1.68 12.66 10.82
CA ALA A 180 1.37 11.37 11.45
C ALA A 180 2.61 10.77 12.11
N VAL A 181 3.77 10.85 11.45
CA VAL A 181 5.05 10.39 12.00
C VAL A 181 5.43 11.20 13.23
N ARG A 182 5.37 12.53 13.15
CA ARG A 182 5.67 13.42 14.28
C ARG A 182 4.72 13.20 15.46
N ALA A 183 3.42 13.07 15.19
CA ALA A 183 2.42 12.81 16.24
C ALA A 183 2.73 11.53 17.00
N VAL A 184 3.22 10.49 16.32
CA VAL A 184 3.69 9.27 16.97
C VAL A 184 4.98 9.58 17.73
N LEU A 185 6.07 9.98 17.07
CA LEU A 185 7.39 10.16 17.69
C LEU A 185 7.41 11.10 18.91
N GLU A 186 6.62 12.17 18.88
CA GLU A 186 6.57 13.19 19.94
C GLU A 186 5.57 12.85 21.06
N ASN A 187 4.78 11.78 20.94
CA ASN A 187 3.77 11.42 21.93
C ASN A 187 4.41 10.99 23.27
N PRO A 188 4.23 11.75 24.37
CA PRO A 188 4.81 11.42 25.66
C PRO A 188 4.03 10.33 26.42
N ARG A 189 2.85 9.91 25.95
CA ARG A 189 1.98 8.91 26.58
C ARG A 189 1.55 7.84 25.57
N PRO A 190 2.44 6.90 25.22
CA PRO A 190 2.11 5.81 24.31
C PRO A 190 1.01 4.89 24.90
N GLY A 191 0.22 4.25 24.03
CA GLY A 191 -0.80 3.27 24.41
C GLY A 191 -2.21 3.83 24.70
N GLY A 192 -2.45 5.12 24.48
CA GLY A 192 -3.77 5.73 24.57
C GLY A 192 -4.61 5.61 23.28
N PRO A 193 -5.92 5.95 23.30
CA PRO A 193 -6.80 5.87 22.12
C PRO A 193 -6.33 6.72 20.93
N ALA A 194 -5.76 7.90 21.19
CA ALA A 194 -5.19 8.75 20.15
C ALA A 194 -3.95 8.14 19.50
N ASP A 195 -3.16 7.38 20.28
CA ASP A 195 -1.99 6.65 19.80
C ASP A 195 -2.42 5.50 18.89
N ALA A 196 -3.39 4.69 19.34
CA ALA A 196 -3.96 3.61 18.54
C ALA A 196 -4.54 4.10 17.21
N ALA A 197 -5.25 5.24 17.21
CA ALA A 197 -5.82 5.83 15.99
C ALA A 197 -4.74 6.31 15.01
N ALA A 198 -3.67 6.94 15.50
CA ALA A 198 -2.53 7.36 14.67
C ALA A 198 -1.80 6.14 14.05
N LEU A 199 -1.68 5.04 14.82
CA LEU A 199 -1.00 3.82 14.39
C LEU A 199 -1.82 3.01 13.36
N GLN A 200 -3.12 2.83 13.57
CA GLN A 200 -4.02 2.10 12.64
C GLN A 200 -4.16 2.81 11.29
N GLY A 201 -3.94 4.13 11.27
CA GLY A 201 -4.12 5.03 10.13
C GLY A 201 -2.94 5.13 9.16
N SER A 202 -1.76 4.61 9.52
CA SER A 202 -0.51 5.01 8.85
C SER A 202 0.59 3.95 8.90
N VAL A 203 0.27 2.65 8.97
CA VAL A 203 1.30 1.61 9.15
C VAL A 203 2.35 1.64 8.04
N ASN A 204 1.98 1.84 6.77
CA ASN A 204 2.98 1.97 5.70
C ASN A 204 3.88 3.20 5.90
N ILE A 205 3.30 4.38 6.10
CA ILE A 205 4.04 5.63 6.32
C ILE A 205 4.99 5.50 7.53
N LEU A 206 4.52 4.92 8.63
CA LEU A 206 5.33 4.70 9.83
C LEU A 206 6.42 3.65 9.58
N SER A 207 6.17 2.63 8.76
CA SER A 207 7.20 1.65 8.36
C SER A 207 8.29 2.30 7.51
N GLN A 208 7.91 3.18 6.58
CA GLN A 208 8.89 3.99 5.85
C GLN A 208 9.67 4.91 6.81
N ALA A 209 9.02 5.46 7.84
CA ALA A 209 9.69 6.29 8.84
C ALA A 209 10.69 5.48 9.69
N VAL A 210 10.42 4.20 9.99
CA VAL A 210 11.41 3.31 10.61
C VAL A 210 12.66 3.19 9.73
N LEU A 211 12.49 2.96 8.42
CA LEU A 211 13.62 2.91 7.48
C LEU A 211 14.36 4.24 7.42
N ALA A 212 13.66 5.37 7.34
CA ALA A 212 14.27 6.69 7.34
C ALA A 212 15.06 6.99 8.63
N LEU A 213 14.56 6.56 9.79
CA LEU A 213 15.29 6.68 11.06
C LEU A 213 16.55 5.81 11.05
N LEU A 214 16.47 4.59 10.53
CA LEU A 214 17.62 3.70 10.37
C LEU A 214 18.70 4.33 9.46
N GLU A 215 18.30 4.78 8.28
CA GLU A 215 19.18 5.40 7.27
C GLU A 215 19.80 6.71 7.73
N THR A 216 19.14 7.43 8.64
CA THR A 216 19.68 8.66 9.25
C THR A 216 20.45 8.41 10.55
N GLY A 217 20.71 7.15 10.90
CA GLY A 217 21.49 6.77 12.08
C GLY A 217 20.76 6.92 13.42
N ARG A 218 19.45 7.23 13.39
CA ARG A 218 18.59 7.43 14.58
C ARG A 218 18.00 6.09 15.06
N ARG A 219 18.88 5.13 15.31
CA ARG A 219 18.54 3.72 15.53
C ARG A 219 17.62 3.47 16.72
N ASP A 220 17.86 4.12 17.86
CA ASP A 220 16.99 3.97 19.04
C ASP A 220 15.56 4.46 18.78
N GLU A 221 15.43 5.52 17.97
CA GLU A 221 14.11 6.02 17.57
C GLU A 221 13.42 5.06 16.60
N ALA A 222 14.17 4.44 15.69
CA ALA A 222 13.63 3.41 14.79
C ALA A 222 13.04 2.23 15.58
N TRP A 223 13.74 1.73 16.59
CA TRP A 223 13.23 0.67 17.46
C TRP A 223 12.00 1.11 18.27
N ARG A 224 12.05 2.28 18.91
CA ARG A 224 10.89 2.82 19.64
C ARG A 224 9.65 2.94 18.76
N LEU A 225 9.83 3.35 17.50
CA LEU A 225 8.73 3.43 16.55
C LEU A 225 8.23 2.05 16.14
N ALA A 226 9.13 1.12 15.81
CA ALA A 226 8.78 -0.24 15.43
C ALA A 226 8.01 -0.99 16.54
N ASP A 227 8.44 -0.84 17.80
CA ASP A 227 7.80 -1.43 18.97
C ASP A 227 6.38 -0.90 19.22
N ARG A 228 6.07 0.31 18.73
CA ARG A 228 4.71 0.87 18.82
C ARG A 228 3.79 0.37 17.72
N ILE A 229 4.32 0.12 16.53
CA ILE A 229 3.56 -0.45 15.41
C ILE A 229 3.18 -1.91 15.72
N ALA A 230 4.11 -2.69 16.28
CA ALA A 230 3.99 -4.14 16.42
C ALA A 230 2.68 -4.65 17.10
N PRO A 231 2.15 -4.01 18.15
CA PRO A 231 0.91 -4.46 18.79
C PRO A 231 -0.37 -4.09 18.03
N HIS A 232 -0.33 -3.13 17.11
CA HIS A 232 -1.53 -2.43 16.60
C HIS A 232 -1.83 -2.67 15.11
N GLY A 233 -0.98 -3.40 14.39
CA GLY A 233 -1.15 -3.62 12.96
C GLY A 233 -2.25 -4.66 12.64
N PRO A 234 -3.18 -4.38 11.71
CA PRO A 234 -4.10 -5.39 11.19
C PRO A 234 -3.27 -6.48 10.48
N ARG A 235 -3.15 -7.64 11.14
CA ARG A 235 -2.19 -8.67 10.77
C ARG A 235 -2.44 -9.31 9.41
N ASP A 236 -3.57 -9.09 8.74
CA ASP A 236 -3.79 -9.61 7.38
C ASP A 236 -3.66 -8.53 6.28
N SER A 237 -3.38 -7.28 6.68
CA SER A 237 -3.21 -6.16 5.75
C SER A 237 -1.92 -6.24 4.93
N TRP A 238 -1.93 -5.60 3.77
CA TRP A 238 -0.74 -5.39 2.95
C TRP A 238 0.28 -4.47 3.65
N GLU A 239 -0.17 -3.50 4.45
CA GLU A 239 0.71 -2.56 5.18
C GLU A 239 1.59 -3.31 6.19
N TRP A 240 1.07 -4.40 6.77
CA TRP A 240 1.87 -5.23 7.68
C TRP A 240 3.07 -5.88 6.99
N ASN A 241 3.00 -6.17 5.68
CA ASN A 241 4.16 -6.67 4.93
C ASN A 241 5.27 -5.61 4.90
N ARG A 242 4.90 -4.33 4.72
CA ARG A 242 5.84 -3.20 4.75
C ARG A 242 6.49 -3.04 6.12
N PHE A 243 5.72 -3.24 7.19
CA PHE A 243 6.25 -3.26 8.55
C PHE A 243 7.25 -4.41 8.79
N LEU A 244 6.91 -5.63 8.38
CA LEU A 244 7.80 -6.78 8.51
C LEU A 244 9.12 -6.54 7.76
N HIS A 245 9.06 -6.01 6.55
CA HIS A 245 10.26 -5.63 5.80
C HIS A 245 11.10 -4.58 6.57
N ALA A 246 10.49 -3.49 7.02
CA ALA A 246 11.20 -2.44 7.76
C ALA A 246 11.83 -2.94 9.06
N ARG A 247 11.14 -3.81 9.80
CA ARG A 247 11.69 -4.44 11.01
C ARG A 247 12.81 -5.44 10.69
N GLY A 248 12.70 -6.14 9.57
CA GLY A 248 13.76 -7.01 9.04
C GLY A 248 15.05 -6.24 8.79
N GLU A 249 14.97 -5.10 8.09
CA GLU A 249 16.11 -4.20 7.86
C GLU A 249 16.71 -3.70 9.18
N LEU A 250 15.87 -3.27 10.12
CA LEU A 250 16.32 -2.81 11.44
C LEU A 250 17.07 -3.90 12.23
N ARG A 251 16.55 -5.13 12.24
CA ARG A 251 17.21 -6.29 12.88
C ARG A 251 18.51 -6.67 12.19
N ALA A 252 18.55 -6.65 10.87
CA ALA A 252 19.75 -6.93 10.10
C ALA A 252 20.86 -5.90 10.38
N ALA A 253 20.49 -4.61 10.52
CA ALA A 253 21.42 -3.54 10.88
C ALA A 253 22.03 -3.67 12.30
N ASP A 254 21.37 -4.43 13.18
CA ASP A 254 21.86 -4.81 14.51
C ASP A 254 22.60 -6.15 14.53
N GLY A 255 22.72 -6.81 13.37
CA GLY A 255 23.37 -8.11 13.26
C GLY A 255 22.52 -9.30 13.71
N ASP A 256 21.24 -9.09 14.06
CA ASP A 256 20.29 -10.18 14.30
C ASP A 256 19.73 -10.71 12.98
N TYR A 257 20.61 -11.31 12.18
CA TYR A 257 20.28 -11.86 10.86
C TYR A 257 19.27 -13.02 10.94
N SER A 258 19.18 -13.72 12.08
CA SER A 258 18.21 -14.81 12.25
C SER A 258 16.79 -14.28 12.35
N SER A 259 16.56 -13.28 13.21
CA SER A 259 15.25 -12.66 13.34
C SER A 259 14.89 -11.83 12.11
N ALA A 260 15.87 -11.17 11.48
CA ALA A 260 15.65 -10.45 10.23
C ALA A 260 15.19 -11.39 9.11
N LEU A 261 15.85 -12.55 8.93
CA LEU A 261 15.46 -13.56 7.97
C LEU A 261 14.03 -14.06 8.20
N ALA A 262 13.62 -14.24 9.46
CA ALA A 262 12.27 -14.64 9.80
C ALA A 262 11.22 -13.60 9.36
N ASP A 263 11.51 -12.31 9.54
CA ASP A 263 10.64 -11.22 9.08
C ASP A 263 10.55 -11.14 7.56
N PHE A 264 11.68 -11.24 6.85
CA PHE A 264 11.69 -11.23 5.39
C PHE A 264 10.94 -12.44 4.79
N ARG A 265 11.12 -13.63 5.35
CA ARG A 265 10.41 -14.84 4.90
C ARG A 265 8.91 -14.75 5.16
N GLU A 266 8.49 -14.23 6.31
CA GLU A 266 7.06 -14.02 6.57
C GLU A 266 6.47 -12.94 5.66
N CYS A 267 7.20 -11.85 5.42
CA CYS A 267 6.83 -10.85 4.42
C CYS A 267 6.64 -11.48 3.03
N GLY A 268 7.60 -12.28 2.58
CA GLY A 268 7.54 -12.97 1.30
C GLY A 268 6.38 -13.94 1.18
N ARG A 269 6.21 -14.82 2.17
CA ARG A 269 5.08 -15.77 2.22
C ARG A 269 3.74 -15.04 2.08
N ARG A 270 3.56 -13.93 2.80
CA ARG A 270 2.31 -13.14 2.77
C ARG A 270 2.11 -12.38 1.46
N GLN A 271 3.18 -11.91 0.81
CA GLN A 271 3.10 -11.28 -0.49
C GLN A 271 2.74 -12.30 -1.58
N THR A 272 3.39 -13.46 -1.57
CA THR A 272 3.07 -14.58 -2.47
C THR A 272 1.63 -15.05 -2.31
N ASP A 273 1.15 -15.22 -1.07
CA ASP A 273 -0.25 -15.55 -0.75
C ASP A 273 -1.27 -14.53 -1.31
N ARG A 274 -0.83 -13.33 -1.68
CA ARG A 274 -1.65 -12.23 -2.22
C ARG A 274 -1.42 -11.99 -3.71
N GLU A 275 -0.64 -12.86 -4.36
CA GLU A 275 -0.19 -12.70 -5.75
C GLU A 275 0.58 -11.40 -5.98
N VAL A 276 1.34 -10.95 -4.97
CA VAL A 276 2.30 -9.85 -5.08
C VAL A 276 3.69 -10.47 -5.17
N LEU A 277 4.21 -10.57 -6.39
CA LEU A 277 5.47 -11.27 -6.68
C LEU A 277 6.59 -10.31 -7.09
N SER A 278 6.24 -9.16 -7.65
CA SER A 278 7.21 -8.21 -8.19
C SER A 278 8.04 -7.53 -7.09
N PRO A 279 9.37 -7.48 -7.22
CA PRO A 279 10.25 -6.91 -6.20
C PRO A 279 10.10 -5.40 -6.05
N VAL A 280 9.55 -4.70 -7.07
CA VAL A 280 9.31 -3.24 -7.04
C VAL A 280 8.37 -2.81 -5.92
N VAL A 281 7.56 -3.74 -5.39
CA VAL A 281 6.65 -3.46 -4.28
C VAL A 281 7.38 -3.52 -2.94
N THR A 282 8.16 -4.58 -2.70
CA THR A 282 8.94 -4.80 -1.48
C THR A 282 9.98 -5.89 -1.75
N PRO A 283 11.29 -5.57 -1.78
CA PRO A 283 12.36 -6.49 -2.22
C PRO A 283 12.80 -7.46 -1.11
N TRP A 284 11.87 -8.24 -0.57
CA TRP A 284 12.10 -9.10 0.60
C TRP A 284 13.11 -10.23 0.34
N ARG A 285 13.23 -10.73 -0.90
CA ARG A 285 14.20 -11.79 -1.23
C ARG A 285 15.63 -11.30 -1.09
N SER A 286 15.90 -10.09 -1.54
CA SER A 286 17.22 -9.46 -1.42
C SER A 286 17.67 -9.36 0.04
N GLY A 287 16.80 -8.86 0.94
CA GLY A 287 17.08 -8.81 2.37
C GLY A 287 17.26 -10.19 3.02
N ALA A 288 16.42 -11.16 2.64
CA ALA A 288 16.55 -12.55 3.10
C ALA A 288 17.84 -13.23 2.62
N ALA A 289 18.22 -13.04 1.36
CA ALA A 289 19.45 -13.60 0.77
C ALA A 289 20.70 -13.04 1.47
N GLU A 290 20.74 -11.73 1.75
CA GLU A 290 21.84 -11.14 2.52
C GLU A 290 21.91 -11.73 3.95
N CYS A 291 20.76 -11.90 4.62
CA CYS A 291 20.73 -12.55 5.93
C CYS A 291 21.23 -14.01 5.87
N LEU A 292 20.80 -14.79 4.87
CA LEU A 292 21.27 -16.16 4.66
C LEU A 292 22.79 -16.21 4.45
N ARG A 293 23.33 -15.30 3.64
CA ARG A 293 24.78 -15.17 3.41
C ARG A 293 25.52 -14.86 4.71
N ARG A 294 25.02 -13.94 5.54
CA ARG A 294 25.59 -13.58 6.85
C ARG A 294 25.55 -14.73 7.86
N LEU A 295 24.56 -15.62 7.74
CA LEU A 295 24.44 -16.84 8.54
C LEU A 295 25.26 -18.03 7.97
N GLY A 296 26.03 -17.84 6.90
CA GLY A 296 26.85 -18.89 6.27
C GLY A 296 26.08 -19.85 5.36
N ARG A 297 24.82 -19.54 5.02
CA ARG A 297 23.93 -20.37 4.19
C ARG A 297 23.96 -19.93 2.72
N THR A 298 25.16 -19.88 2.14
CA THR A 298 25.42 -19.27 0.82
C THR A 298 24.64 -19.92 -0.32
N ALA A 299 24.46 -21.25 -0.31
CA ALA A 299 23.71 -21.93 -1.36
C ALA A 299 22.24 -21.49 -1.39
N GLU A 300 21.58 -21.43 -0.22
CA GLU A 300 20.21 -20.93 -0.11
C GLU A 300 20.10 -19.44 -0.43
N ALA A 301 21.14 -18.65 -0.12
CA ALA A 301 21.18 -17.23 -0.48
C ALA A 301 21.21 -17.03 -2.00
N LEU A 302 21.99 -17.86 -2.71
CA LEU A 302 22.08 -17.79 -4.17
C LEU A 302 20.76 -18.20 -4.83
N GLU A 303 20.19 -19.34 -4.41
CA GLU A 303 18.89 -19.82 -4.91
C GLU A 303 17.81 -18.74 -4.75
N LEU A 304 17.71 -18.13 -3.56
CA LEU A 304 16.72 -17.09 -3.31
C LEU A 304 16.96 -15.80 -4.08
N ALA A 305 18.23 -15.42 -4.30
CA ALA A 305 18.58 -14.24 -5.08
C ALA A 305 18.28 -14.42 -6.57
N GLU A 306 18.42 -15.64 -7.09
CA GLU A 306 18.11 -15.98 -8.49
C GLU A 306 16.60 -15.93 -8.79
N GLU A 307 15.73 -16.05 -7.77
CA GLU A 307 14.28 -15.90 -7.91
C GLU A 307 13.80 -14.43 -8.05
N GLU A 308 14.68 -13.45 -7.86
CA GLU A 308 14.33 -12.03 -7.99
C GLU A 308 14.26 -11.65 -9.49
N TYR A 309 13.05 -11.49 -10.02
CA TYR A 309 12.77 -11.12 -11.42
C TYR A 309 11.86 -9.89 -11.54
#